data_AF-A0A9C9PKX7-F1
#
_entry.id   AF-A0A9C9PKX7-F1
#
_cell.length_a   1.000
_cell.length_b   1.000
_cell.length_c   1.000
_cell.angle_alpha   90.00
_cell.angle_beta   90.00
_cell.angle_gamma   90.00
#
_symmetry.space_group_name_H-M   'P 1'
#
loop_
_entity.id
_entity.type
_entity.pdbx_description
1 polymer ?
#
loop_
_entity_poly.entity_id
_entity_poly.type
_entity_poly.pdbx_seq_one_letter_code
_entity_poly.pdbx_strand_id
1 'polypeptide(L)' 'MKYQEVATKLHKLGCQEIPRRSGGSHRKWYNPNNGAIVPIPDWGNKDLKIGTLRSIVRILGLDWEAFKRI' A
#
# COMPACT_ATOMS: atom_id res chain seq x y z
N MET A 1 -10.09 -6.64 0.45
CA MET A 1 -8.86 -6.47 -0.35
C MET A 1 -7.67 -6.92 0.49
N LYS A 2 -7.03 -8.01 0.06
CA LYS A 2 -5.86 -8.58 0.73
C LYS A 2 -4.61 -7.74 0.44
N TYR A 3 -3.57 -7.91 1.25
CA TYR A 3 -2.29 -7.21 1.05
C TYR A 3 -1.75 -7.38 -0.39
N GLN A 4 -1.78 -8.60 -0.93
CA GLN A 4 -1.27 -8.90 -2.28
C GLN A 4 -1.97 -8.09 -3.39
N GLU A 5 -3.28 -7.89 -3.27
CA GLU A 5 -4.06 -7.08 -4.20
C GLU A 5 -3.68 -5.59 -4.08
N VAL A 6 -3.50 -5.10 -2.85
CA VAL A 6 -3.04 -3.73 -2.60
C VAL A 6 -1.64 -3.52 -3.18
N ALA A 7 -0.70 -4.44 -2.91
CA ALA A 7 0.66 -4.37 -3.43
C ALA A 7 0.69 -4.31 -4.95
N THR A 8 -0.09 -5.15 -5.61
CA THR A 8 -0.22 -5.16 -7.08
C THR A 8 -0.73 -3.82 -7.60
N LYS A 9 -1.78 -3.26 -7.00
CA LYS A 9 -2.34 -1.95 -7.38
C LYS A 9 -1.34 -0.81 -7.15
N LEU A 10 -0.65 -0.82 -6.02
CA LEU A 10 0.35 0.20 -5.68
C LEU A 10 1.53 0.18 -6.66
N HIS A 11 2.00 -0.99 -7.07
CA HIS A 11 3.02 -1.10 -8.11
C HIS A 11 2.57 -0.53 -9.45
N LYS A 12 1.33 -0.84 -9.89
CA LYS A 12 0.76 -0.27 -11.12
C LYS A 12 0.62 1.25 -11.04
N LEU A 13 0.45 1.81 -9.84
CA LEU A 13 0.40 3.26 -9.58
C LEU A 13 1.79 3.89 -9.37
N GLY A 14 2.88 3.15 -9.62
CA GLY A 14 4.25 3.66 -9.53
C GLY A 14 4.84 3.70 -8.13
N CYS A 15 4.14 3.18 -7.12
CA CYS A 15 4.71 3.01 -5.78
C CYS A 15 5.59 1.76 -5.69
N GLN A 16 6.49 1.75 -4.72
CA GLN A 16 7.51 0.72 -4.57
C GLN A 16 7.52 0.19 -3.13
N GLU A 17 7.59 -1.14 -2.98
CA GLU A 17 7.85 -1.74 -1.68
C GLU A 17 9.34 -1.59 -1.32
N ILE A 18 9.63 -1.11 -0.11
CA ILE A 18 10.99 -1.07 0.43
C ILE A 18 11.29 -2.44 1.06
N PRO A 19 12.35 -3.15 0.62
CA PRO A 19 12.72 -4.45 1.16
C PRO A 19 12.90 -4.43 2.68
N ARG A 20 12.36 -5.46 3.33
CA ARG A 20 12.43 -5.59 4.80
C ARG A 20 13.82 -6.06 5.23
N ARG A 21 14.30 -5.50 6.34
CA ARG A 21 15.45 -6.01 7.10
C ARG A 21 15.05 -6.84 8.34
N SER A 22 13.76 -6.88 8.67
CA SER A 22 13.23 -7.51 9.90
C SER A 22 11.98 -8.33 9.62
N GLY A 23 11.71 -9.35 10.47
CA GLY A 23 10.62 -10.32 10.30
C GLY A 23 9.18 -9.83 10.51
N GLY A 24 8.97 -8.54 10.82
CA GLY A 24 7.64 -7.98 11.02
C GLY A 24 6.71 -8.15 9.82
N SER A 25 5.40 -8.26 10.09
CA SER A 25 4.36 -8.36 9.05
C SER A 25 4.12 -7.06 8.30
N HIS A 26 4.53 -5.92 8.84
CA HIS A 26 4.35 -4.64 8.14
C HIS A 26 5.33 -4.51 6.98
N ARG A 27 4.85 -3.92 5.88
CA ARG A 27 5.54 -3.73 4.61
C ARG A 27 5.61 -2.23 4.34
N LYS A 28 6.80 -1.69 4.09
CA LYS A 28 6.93 -0.25 3.85
C LYS A 28 6.77 0.04 2.37
N TRP A 29 5.89 0.97 2.05
CA TRP A 29 5.65 1.43 0.68
C TRP A 29 6.06 2.87 0.52
N TYR A 30 6.66 3.17 -0.64
CA TYR A 30 7.21 4.46 -1.01
C TYR A 30 6.55 4.95 -2.30
N ASN A 31 6.18 6.22 -2.35
CA ASN A 31 5.81 6.88 -3.60
C ASN A 31 6.96 7.81 -4.06
N PRO A 32 7.65 7.49 -5.17
CA PRO A 32 8.71 8.33 -5.72
C PRO A 32 8.30 9.75 -6.12
N ASN A 33 7.02 9.96 -6.45
CA ASN A 33 6.54 11.23 -6.97
C ASN A 33 6.46 12.33 -5.90
N ASN A 34 6.26 11.97 -4.64
CA ASN A 34 6.10 12.92 -3.53
C ASN A 34 6.94 12.56 -2.29
N GLY A 35 7.73 11.49 -2.35
CA GLY A 35 8.58 11.06 -1.25
C GLY A 35 7.84 10.37 -0.09
N ALA A 36 6.53 10.14 -0.19
CA ALA A 36 5.74 9.61 0.91
C ALA A 36 6.08 8.15 1.23
N ILE A 37 6.09 7.81 2.51
CA ILE A 37 6.33 6.45 3.00
C ILE A 37 5.20 6.05 3.95
N VAL A 38 4.66 4.85 3.79
CA VAL A 38 3.63 4.31 4.69
C VAL A 38 3.89 2.83 5.01
N PRO A 39 3.79 2.40 6.28
CA PRO A 39 3.74 0.99 6.63
C PRO A 39 2.34 0.42 6.37
N ILE A 40 2.26 -0.68 5.63
CA ILE A 40 1.04 -1.43 5.34
C ILE A 40 1.10 -2.77 6.07
N PRO A 41 0.11 -3.14 6.90
CA PRO A 41 0.10 -4.45 7.52
C PRO A 41 -0.15 -5.55 6.49
N ASP A 42 0.65 -6.62 6.53
CA ASP A 42 0.39 -7.87 5.80
C ASP A 42 -0.26 -8.87 6.75
N TRP A 43 -1.60 -8.91 6.76
CA TRP A 43 -2.37 -9.89 7.56
C TRP A 43 -2.53 -11.24 6.84
N GLY A 44 -1.75 -11.50 5.79
CA GLY A 44 -1.84 -12.71 4.99
C GLY A 44 -3.19 -12.82 4.28
N ASN A 45 -4.01 -13.77 4.75
CA ASN A 45 -5.30 -14.08 4.13
C ASN A 45 -6.45 -13.17 4.55
N LYS A 46 -6.23 -12.22 5.46
CA LYS A 46 -7.26 -11.29 5.90
C LYS A 46 -7.27 -10.01 5.07
N ASP A 47 -8.47 -9.48 4.89
CA ASP A 47 -8.70 -8.21 4.23
C ASP A 47 -8.27 -7.02 5.08
N LEU A 48 -7.66 -6.03 4.43
CA LEU A 48 -7.43 -4.73 5.02
C LEU A 48 -8.74 -3.96 5.14
N LYS A 49 -8.93 -3.31 6.28
CA LYS A 49 -10.11 -2.47 6.53
C LYS A 49 -10.14 -1.31 5.54
N ILE A 50 -11.32 -0.94 5.07
CA ILE A 50 -11.51 0.16 4.11
C ILE A 50 -10.90 1.49 4.59
N GLY A 51 -10.98 1.78 5.90
CA GLY A 51 -10.36 2.96 6.50
C GLY A 51 -8.84 2.95 6.40
N THR A 52 -8.23 1.76 6.57
CA THR A 52 -6.77 1.56 6.40
C THR A 52 -6.37 1.81 4.95
N LEU A 53 -7.13 1.25 3.99
CA LEU A 53 -6.88 1.45 2.55
C LEU A 53 -6.96 2.93 2.16
N ARG A 54 -8.02 3.63 2.59
CA ARG A 54 -8.17 5.07 2.33
C ARG A 54 -7.03 5.89 2.93
N SER A 55 -6.60 5.56 4.14
CA SER A 55 -5.48 6.24 4.77
C SER A 55 -4.17 6.04 4.00
N ILE A 56 -3.87 4.80 3.60
CA ILE A 56 -2.69 4.46 2.80
C ILE A 56 -2.68 5.23 1.48
N VAL A 57 -3.78 5.18 0.73
CA VAL A 57 -3.92 5.88 -0.57
C VAL A 57 -3.71 7.38 -0.39
N ARG A 58 -4.33 7.97 0.64
CA ARG A 58 -4.18 9.39 0.96
C ARG A 58 -2.74 9.76 1.33
N ILE A 59 -2.08 8.98 2.18
CA ILE A 59 -0.69 9.23 2.60
C ILE A 59 0.25 9.16 1.40
N LEU A 60 0.04 8.17 0.53
CA LEU A 60 0.80 8.04 -0.71
C LEU A 60 0.45 9.11 -1.74
N GLY A 61 -0.54 9.97 -1.50
CA GLY A 61 -0.96 11.02 -2.44
C GLY A 61 -1.55 10.46 -3.73
N LEU A 62 -2.22 9.31 -3.65
CA LEU A 62 -2.86 8.63 -4.77
C LEU A 62 -4.35 9.00 -4.84
N ASP A 63 -4.93 8.93 -6.04
CA ASP A 63 -6.37 9.07 -6.20
C ASP A 63 -7.12 7.78 -5.79
N TRP A 64 -8.19 7.93 -5.03
CA TRP A 64 -8.97 6.81 -4.49
C TRP A 64 -9.75 6.07 -5.58
N GLU A 65 -10.28 6.78 -6.58
CA GLU A 65 -11.03 6.14 -7.67
C GLU A 65 -10.10 5.39 -8.62
N ALA A 66 -8.94 5.95 -8.95
CA ALA A 66 -7.88 5.28 -9.70
C ALA A 66 -7.43 3.98 -9.00
N PHE A 67 -7.21 4.04 -7.68
CA PHE A 67 -6.83 2.86 -6.89
C PHE A 67 -7.90 1.75 -6.93
N LYS A 68 -9.19 2.11 -6.94
CA LYS A 68 -10.27 1.11 -7.00
C LYS A 68 -10.38 0.45 -8.38
N ARG A 69 -10.16 1.18 -9.47
CA ARG A 69 -10.41 0.74 -10.86
C ARG A 69 -9.38 -0.25 -11.41
N ILE A 70 -8.14 -0.22 -10.90
CA ILE A 70 -7.00 -1.02 -11.36
C ILE A 70 -6.99 -2.44 -10.78
#